data_AF-A0A7C1GJV1-F1
#
_entry.id   AF-A0A7C1GJV1-F1
#
_cell.length_a   1.000
_cell.length_b   1.000
_cell.length_c   1.000
_cell.angle_alpha   90.00
_cell.angle_beta   90.00
_cell.angle_gamma   90.00
#
_symmetry.space_group_name_H-M   'P 1'
#
loop_
_entity.id
_entity.type
_entity.pdbx_description
1 polymer ?
#
loop_
_entity_poly.entity_id
_entity_poly.type
_entity_poly.pdbx_seq_one_letter_code
_entity_poly.pdbx_strand_id
1 'polypeptide(L)' 'MRELSDGSIIFSAEVSGLIEVKKWILGMGSYAEVLAPKNLRQEIQEEISGMKERYNKK' A
#
# COMPACT_ATOMS: atom_id res chain seq x y z
N MET A 1 1.34 -11.01 -12.78
CA MET A 1 2.56 -10.29 -12.34
C MET A 1 3.32 -9.85 -13.58
N ARG A 2 3.80 -8.60 -13.64
CA ARG A 2 4.54 -8.05 -14.78
C ARG A 2 5.77 -7.32 -14.31
N GLU A 3 6.95 -7.75 -14.76
CA GLU A 3 8.21 -7.04 -14.54
C GLU A 3 8.31 -5.81 -15.45
N LEU A 4 8.92 -4.74 -14.96
CA LEU A 4 9.17 -3.51 -15.69
C LEU A 4 10.68 -3.36 -15.97
N SER A 5 11.04 -2.51 -16.93
CA SER A 5 12.44 -2.31 -17.36
C SER A 5 13.34 -1.73 -16.27
N ASP A 6 12.77 -1.13 -15.23
CA ASP A 6 13.48 -0.60 -14.06
C ASP A 6 13.67 -1.64 -12.95
N GLY A 7 13.27 -2.89 -13.17
CA GLY A 7 13.36 -3.98 -12.20
C GLY A 7 12.20 -4.02 -11.19
N SER A 8 11.24 -3.10 -11.28
CA SER A 8 10.02 -3.14 -10.47
C SER A 8 9.00 -4.15 -11.01
N ILE A 9 7.99 -4.47 -10.20
CA ILE A 9 6.97 -5.48 -10.54
C ILE A 9 5.57 -4.91 -10.29
N ILE A 10 4.68 -5.05 -11.28
CA ILE A 10 3.24 -4.88 -11.12
C ILE A 10 2.63 -6.21 -10.70
N PHE A 11 2.13 -6.24 -9.47
CA PHE A 11 1.36 -7.35 -8.93
C PHE A 11 -0.14 -7.05 -8.98
N SER A 12 -0.95 -8.03 -9.36
CA SER A 12 -2.41 -7.93 -9.39
C SER A 12 -2.98 -9.28 -8.99
N ALA A 13 -3.95 -9.27 -8.09
CA ALA A 13 -4.60 -10.45 -7.56
C ALA A 13 -6.04 -10.14 -7.19
N GLU A 14 -6.90 -11.15 -7.34
CA GLU A 14 -8.23 -11.17 -6.75
C GLU A 14 -8.13 -11.76 -5.34
N VAL A 15 -8.67 -11.07 -4.35
CA VAL A 15 -8.57 -11.45 -2.95
C VAL A 15 -9.94 -11.39 -2.28
N SER A 16 -10.19 -12.25 -1.31
CA SER A 16 -11.43 -12.27 -0.53
C SER A 16 -11.54 -11.11 0.49
N GLY A 17 -10.44 -10.38 0.73
CA GLY A 17 -10.43 -9.24 1.64
C GLY A 17 -9.14 -8.43 1.59
N LEU A 18 -9.23 -7.16 2.00
CA LEU A 18 -8.13 -6.19 1.88
C LEU A 18 -7.27 -6.05 3.15
N ILE A 19 -7.66 -6.64 4.29
CA ILE A 19 -6.96 -6.42 5.56
C ILE A 19 -5.50 -6.88 5.49
N GLU A 20 -5.25 -8.13 5.07
CA GLU A 20 -3.89 -8.66 4.96
C GLU A 20 -3.08 -7.97 3.84
N VAL A 21 -3.75 -7.58 2.74
CA VAL A 21 -3.13 -6.80 1.66
C VAL A 21 -2.64 -5.45 2.17
N LYS A 22 -3.46 -4.73 2.95
CA LYS A 22 -3.07 -3.45 3.56
C LYS A 22 -1.89 -3.60 4.51
N LYS A 23 -1.89 -4.62 5.36
CA LYS A 23 -0.74 -4.91 6.26
C LYS A 23 0.54 -5.16 5.47
N TRP A 24 0.46 -5.92 4.38
CA TRP A 24 1.62 -6.19 3.53
C TRP A 24 2.14 -4.91 2.86
N ILE A 25 1.25 -4.09 2.27
CA ILE A 25 1.62 -2.79 1.67
C ILE A 25 2.33 -1.90 2.70
N LEU A 26 1.72 -1.73 3.88
CA LEU A 26 2.27 -0.88 4.94
C LEU A 26 3.59 -1.42 5.49
N GLY A 27 3.71 -2.75 5.64
CA GLY A 27 4.93 -3.41 6.08
C GLY A 27 6.10 -3.26 5.10
N MET A 28 5.82 -3.20 3.79
CA MET A 28 6.82 -2.86 2.78
C MET A 28 7.21 -1.38 2.78
N GLY A 29 6.38 -0.50 3.35
CA GLY A 29 6.63 0.94 3.39
C GLY A 29 6.82 1.51 1.98
N SER A 30 7.89 2.27 1.77
CA SER A 30 8.17 2.94 0.49
C SER A 30 8.49 2.02 -0.68
N TYR A 31 8.65 0.71 -0.46
CA TYR A 31 8.92 -0.27 -1.52
C TYR A 31 7.66 -0.80 -2.21
N ALA A 32 6.46 -0.40 -1.76
CA ALA A 32 5.19 -0.79 -2.38
C ALA A 32 4.27 0.43 -2.54
N GLU A 33 3.54 0.48 -3.67
CA GLU A 33 2.46 1.45 -3.86
C GLU A 33 1.22 0.81 -4.51
N VAL A 34 0.04 1.34 -4.18
CA VAL A 34 -1.24 0.85 -4.73
C VAL A 34 -1.56 1.59 -6.01
N LEU A 35 -1.50 0.92 -7.16
CA LEU A 35 -1.91 1.51 -8.43
C LEU A 35 -3.44 1.53 -8.59
N ALA A 36 -4.13 0.47 -8.14
CA ALA A 36 -5.58 0.34 -8.18
C ALA A 36 -6.07 -0.73 -7.17
N PRO A 37 -7.34 -0.72 -6.75
CA PRO A 37 -8.34 0.32 -7.01
C PRO A 37 -8.11 1.60 -6.18
N LYS A 38 -8.74 2.71 -6.60
CA LYS A 38 -8.53 4.03 -5.97
C LYS A 38 -8.89 4.06 -4.48
N ASN A 39 -9.93 3.34 -4.07
CA ASN A 39 -10.34 3.27 -2.66
C ASN A 39 -9.25 2.63 -1.79
N LEU A 40 -8.59 1.57 -2.25
CA LEU A 40 -7.49 0.95 -1.52
C LEU A 40 -6.31 1.92 -1.38
N ARG A 41 -5.99 2.69 -2.43
CA ARG A 41 -4.94 3.73 -2.36
C ARG A 41 -5.29 4.80 -1.32
N GLN A 42 -6.55 5.23 -1.26
CA GLN A 42 -7.02 6.21 -0.29
C GLN A 42 -6.92 5.66 1.15
N GLU A 43 -7.34 4.43 1.40
CA GLU A 43 -7.24 3.80 2.73
C GLU A 43 -5.79 3.75 3.24
N ILE A 44 -4.83 3.44 2.35
CA ILE A 44 -3.40 3.46 2.71
C ILE A 44 -2.90 4.88 3.01
N GLN A 45 -3.34 5.89 2.26
CA GLN A 45 -2.98 7.29 2.51
C GLN A 45 -3.51 7.80 3.85
N GLU A 46 -4.75 7.43 4.20
CA GLU A 46 -5.38 7.76 5.48
C GLU A 46 -4.61 7.13 6.65
N GLU A 47 -4.25 5.84 6.55
CA GLU A 47 -3.45 5.16 7.57
C GLU A 47 -2.07 5.81 7.75
N ILE A 48 -1.34 6.07 6.65
CA ILE A 48 -0.02 6.73 6.71
C ILE A 48 -0.12 8.12 7.36
N SER A 49 -1.20 8.85 7.08
CA SER A 49 -1.47 10.16 7.69
C SER A 49 -1.71 10.03 9.19
N GLY A 50 -2.53 9.05 9.62
CA GLY A 50 -2.77 8.75 11.03
C GLY A 50 -1.50 8.31 11.77
N MET A 51 -0.64 7.51 11.12
CA MET A 51 0.67 7.13 11.65
C MET A 51 1.55 8.37 11.85
N LYS A 52 1.68 9.22 10.81
CA LYS A 52 2.45 10.47 10.88
C LYS A 52 1.97 11.36 12.02
N GLU A 53 0.65 11.54 12.16
CA GLU A 53 0.08 12.30 13.27
C GLU A 53 0.44 11.71 14.63
N ARG A 54 0.33 10.38 14.79
CA ARG A 54 0.64 9.69 16.03
C ARG A 54 2.09 9.90 16.47
N TYR A 55 3.04 9.79 15.54
CA TYR A 55 4.47 9.94 15.84
C TYR A 55 4.91 11.40 15.95
N ASN A 56 4.14 12.34 15.41
CA ASN A 56 4.42 13.79 15.53
C ASN A 56 3.74 14.45 16.74
N LYS A 57 2.83 13.77 17.43
CA LYS A 57 2.27 14.25 18.71
C LYS A 57 3.37 14.18 19.77
N LYS A 58 3.82 15.36 20.22
CA LYS A 58 4.71 15.53 21.38
C LYS A 58 4.02 15.14 22.67
#